data_AF-Q06747-F1
#
_entry.id   AF-Q06747-F1
#
_cell.length_a   1.000
_cell.length_b   1.000
_cell.length_c   1.000
_cell.angle_alpha   90.00
_cell.angle_beta   90.00
_cell.angle_gamma   90.00
#
_symmetry.space_group_name_H-M   'P 1'
#
loop_
_entity.id
_entity.type
_entity.pdbx_description
1 polymer ?
#
loop_
_entity_poly.entity_id
_entity_poly.type
_entity_poly.pdbx_seq_one_letter_code
_entity_poly.pdbx_strand_id
1 'polypeptide(L)'
;MNPFGQLSFHQPFIYNEVVDLSSDKTTQTAGESIVKVLTPIIDNIISAVLENKFDYSNFLITKQQASGLTNRIGLYLLINSKTKRIYLGGASDLAQRKGDHHRCLNDPDRAARKLATSMRDDLKVSQSTDFFFVPLLIINNISGVSITDKKTPSVTTVLSIKQYLTF
;
A
#
# COMPACT_ATOMS: atom_id res chain seq x y z
N MET A 1 27.59 10.14 8.57
CA MET A 1 27.13 8.74 8.64
C MET A 1 25.62 8.74 8.55
N ASN A 2 25.06 8.13 7.50
CA ASN A 2 23.61 8.03 7.34
C ASN A 2 23.13 6.91 8.29
N PRO A 3 22.33 7.19 9.33
CA PRO A 3 21.93 6.18 10.32
C PRO A 3 20.97 5.13 9.74
N PHE A 4 20.50 5.37 8.51
CA PHE A 4 19.71 4.44 7.73
C PHE A 4 20.67 3.75 6.76
N GLY A 5 21.27 2.64 7.20
CA GLY A 5 21.95 1.72 6.28
C GLY A 5 21.05 1.46 5.07
N GLN A 6 21.63 1.32 3.87
CA GLN A 6 20.91 1.12 2.61
C GLN A 6 19.69 0.22 2.83
N LEU A 7 18.51 0.84 2.95
CA LEU A 7 17.26 0.12 3.11
C LEU A 7 17.06 -0.60 1.79
N SER A 8 17.33 -1.90 1.79
CA SER A 8 17.02 -2.77 0.68
C SER A 8 15.51 -2.65 0.44
N PHE A 9 15.13 -2.08 -0.70
CA PHE A 9 13.72 -1.90 -1.10
C PHE A 9 12.95 -3.23 -1.22
N HIS A 10 13.63 -4.36 -1.09
CA HIS A 10 13.15 -5.70 -1.38
C HIS A 10 12.19 -6.25 -0.31
N GLN A 11 12.08 -5.61 0.85
CA GLN A 11 11.18 -6.05 1.89
C GLN A 11 10.32 -4.89 2.41
N PRO A 12 8.99 -5.12 2.60
CA PRO A 12 8.13 -4.12 3.21
C PRO A 12 8.56 -3.86 4.66
N PHE A 13 8.39 -2.63 5.11
CA PHE A 13 8.55 -2.30 6.52
C PHE A 13 7.45 -3.01 7.33
N ILE A 14 7.85 -3.72 8.38
CA ILE A 14 6.92 -4.41 9.25
C ILE A 14 6.64 -3.52 10.47
N TYR A 15 5.43 -2.97 10.54
CA TYR A 15 4.95 -2.22 11.70
C TYR A 15 4.45 -3.19 12.76
N ASN A 16 5.28 -3.39 13.78
CA ASN A 16 4.99 -4.31 14.89
C ASN A 16 4.33 -3.63 16.10
N GLU A 17 4.36 -2.30 16.14
CA GLU A 17 3.66 -1.55 17.18
C GLU A 17 2.15 -1.75 17.04
N VAL A 18 1.47 -1.76 18.19
CA VAL A 18 0.02 -1.91 18.23
C VAL A 18 -0.60 -0.64 17.70
N VAL A 19 -1.28 -0.72 16.56
CA VAL A 19 -2.14 0.36 16.08
C VAL A 19 -3.41 0.32 16.93
N ASP A 20 -3.49 1.22 17.91
CA ASP A 20 -4.64 1.39 18.79
C ASP A 20 -5.63 2.42 18.21
N LEU A 21 -6.74 1.90 17.70
CA LEU A 21 -7.82 2.69 17.10
C LEU A 21 -8.91 3.06 18.11
N SER A 22 -8.68 2.89 19.41
CA SER A 22 -9.67 3.15 20.47
C SER A 22 -9.95 4.63 20.72
N SER A 23 -9.06 5.53 20.29
CA SER A 23 -9.25 6.98 20.39
C SER A 23 -8.63 7.74 19.22
N ASP A 24 -9.11 8.96 18.96
CA ASP A 24 -8.53 9.83 17.94
C ASP A 24 -7.06 10.16 18.23
N LYS A 25 -6.72 10.34 19.52
CA LYS A 25 -5.35 10.65 19.96
C LYS A 25 -4.39 9.51 19.68
N THR A 26 -4.76 8.27 20.03
CA THR A 26 -3.91 7.09 19.77
C THR A 26 -3.79 6.81 18.27
N THR A 27 -4.87 7.01 17.52
CA THR A 27 -4.87 6.91 16.06
C THR A 27 -3.93 7.95 15.44
N GLN A 28 -3.96 9.20 15.91
CA GLN A 28 -3.07 10.27 15.45
C GLN A 28 -1.60 9.93 15.74
N THR A 29 -1.27 9.48 16.95
CA THR A 29 0.10 9.09 17.31
C THR A 29 0.62 7.93 16.46
N ALA A 30 -0.22 6.93 16.18
CA ALA A 30 0.14 5.84 15.27
C ALA A 30 0.36 6.35 13.84
N GLY A 31 -0.51 7.25 13.36
CA GLY A 31 -0.37 7.89 12.05
C GLY A 31 0.93 8.69 11.91
N GLU A 32 1.25 9.53 12.89
CA GLU A 32 2.50 10.31 12.94
C GLU A 32 3.73 9.40 12.93
N SER A 33 3.69 8.28 13.67
CA SER A 33 4.77 7.29 13.71
C SER A 33 4.97 6.61 12.37
N ILE A 34 3.86 6.22 11.71
CA ILE A 34 3.89 5.63 10.36
C ILE A 34 4.47 6.63 9.35
N VAL A 35 4.01 7.89 9.36
CA VAL A 35 4.52 8.94 8.46
C VAL A 35 6.02 9.14 8.67
N LYS A 36 6.47 9.30 9.92
CA LYS A 36 7.88 9.49 10.26
C LYS A 36 8.78 8.38 9.72
N VAL A 37 8.30 7.14 9.71
CA VAL A 37 9.04 5.98 9.17
C VAL A 37 8.97 5.93 7.65
N LEU A 38 7.80 6.16 7.05
CA LEU A 38 7.59 5.96 5.62
C LEU A 38 8.09 7.09 4.75
N THR A 39 8.06 8.35 5.22
CA THR A 39 8.54 9.51 4.45
C THR A 39 9.94 9.30 3.86
N PRO A 40 10.99 8.99 4.64
CA PRO A 40 12.33 8.80 4.08
C PRO A 40 12.41 7.60 3.12
N ILE A 41 11.57 6.57 3.29
CA ILE A 41 11.52 5.41 2.38
C ILE A 41 10.92 5.83 1.04
N ILE A 42 9.79 6.53 1.08
CA ILE A 42 9.10 7.02 -0.12
C ILE A 42 9.97 8.02 -0.87
N ASP A 43 10.64 8.95 -0.18
CA ASP A 43 11.55 9.93 -0.79
C ASP A 43 12.72 9.25 -1.54
N ASN A 44 13.28 8.19 -0.94
CA ASN A 44 14.32 7.39 -1.59
C ASN A 44 13.80 6.66 -2.83
N ILE A 45 12.59 6.11 -2.77
CA ILE A 45 11.95 5.45 -3.92
C ILE A 45 11.69 6.46 -5.03
N ILE A 46 11.10 7.62 -4.71
CA ILE A 46 10.84 8.70 -5.68
C ILE A 46 12.14 9.10 -6.37
N SER A 47 13.20 9.37 -5.59
CA SER A 47 14.51 9.74 -6.13
C SER A 47 15.06 8.68 -7.06
N ALA A 48 15.01 7.40 -6.66
CA ALA A 48 15.48 6.29 -7.48
C ALA A 48 14.66 6.12 -8.78
N VAL A 49 13.35 6.32 -8.74
CA VAL A 49 12.48 6.24 -9.94
C VAL A 49 12.79 7.40 -10.89
N LEU A 50 12.91 8.62 -10.37
CA LEU A 50 13.22 9.81 -11.18
C LEU A 50 14.60 9.69 -11.85
N GLU A 51 15.59 9.14 -11.14
CA GLU A 51 16.95 8.91 -11.65
C GLU A 51 17.12 7.65 -12.51
N ASN A 52 16.05 6.87 -12.74
CA ASN A 52 16.08 5.57 -13.44
C ASN A 52 17.01 4.52 -12.77
N LYS A 53 17.15 4.58 -11.45
CA LYS A 53 17.97 3.64 -10.64
C LYS A 53 17.13 2.64 -9.85
N PHE A 54 15.81 2.74 -9.89
CA PHE A 54 14.92 1.83 -9.18
C PHE A 54 14.93 0.44 -9.84
N ASP A 55 15.21 -0.61 -9.06
CA ASP A 55 15.15 -1.99 -9.53
C ASP A 55 13.72 -2.53 -9.45
N TYR A 56 13.12 -2.74 -10.62
CA TYR A 56 11.74 -3.19 -10.76
C TYR A 56 11.56 -4.71 -10.74
N SER A 57 12.65 -5.49 -10.84
CA SER A 57 12.62 -6.93 -11.12
C SER A 57 11.75 -7.74 -10.14
N ASN A 58 11.72 -7.33 -8.87
CA ASN A 58 11.02 -8.01 -7.80
C ASN A 58 9.56 -7.55 -7.58
N PHE A 59 9.10 -6.52 -8.30
CA PHE A 59 7.83 -5.85 -8.03
C PHE A 59 6.78 -6.05 -9.13
N LEU A 60 7.02 -6.97 -10.05
CA LEU A 60 6.09 -7.27 -11.13
C LEU A 60 4.71 -7.69 -10.59
N ILE A 61 3.67 -7.19 -11.26
CA ILE A 61 2.28 -7.50 -10.97
C ILE A 61 1.91 -8.79 -11.72
N THR A 62 2.40 -9.91 -11.19
CA THR A 62 2.06 -11.24 -11.70
C THR A 62 1.06 -11.94 -10.78
N LYS A 63 0.40 -12.96 -11.31
CA LYS A 63 -0.53 -13.84 -10.58
C LYS A 63 0.18 -14.80 -9.59
N GLN A 64 1.51 -14.71 -9.41
CA GLN A 64 2.25 -15.69 -8.61
C GLN A 64 1.71 -15.80 -7.17
N GLN A 65 1.50 -17.05 -6.73
CA GLN A 65 0.80 -17.41 -5.50
C GLN A 65 1.60 -17.19 -4.21
N ALA A 66 2.92 -16.96 -4.28
CA ALA A 66 3.81 -16.92 -3.11
C ALA A 66 4.47 -15.55 -2.87
N SER A 67 3.67 -14.47 -2.85
CA SER A 67 4.21 -13.13 -2.56
C SER A 67 4.45 -12.84 -1.07
N GLY A 68 4.01 -13.74 -0.16
CA GLY A 68 4.04 -13.48 1.29
C GLY A 68 3.06 -12.40 1.77
N LEU A 69 2.25 -11.83 0.86
CA LEU A 69 1.32 -10.73 1.12
C LEU A 69 -0.10 -11.19 1.51
N THR A 70 -0.38 -12.49 1.48
CA THR A 70 -1.71 -13.04 1.79
C THR A 70 -2.13 -12.70 3.21
N ASN A 71 -3.35 -12.18 3.37
CA ASN A 71 -3.89 -11.74 4.66
C ASN A 71 -3.03 -10.67 5.37
N ARG A 72 -2.23 -9.92 4.62
CA ARG A 72 -1.43 -8.80 5.16
C ARG A 72 -2.17 -7.49 4.93
N ILE A 73 -2.50 -6.80 6.02
CA ILE A 73 -3.01 -5.43 6.01
C ILE A 73 -1.82 -4.49 5.86
N GLY A 74 -1.94 -3.45 5.03
CA GLY A 74 -0.81 -2.55 4.84
C GLY A 74 -0.95 -1.49 3.76
N LEU A 75 0.17 -0.85 3.48
CA LEU A 75 0.34 0.19 2.46
C LEU A 75 1.23 -0.31 1.33
N TYR A 76 0.99 0.20 0.13
CA TYR A 76 1.77 -0.11 -1.07
C TYR A 76 1.91 1.10 -1.97
N LEU A 77 2.95 1.11 -2.79
CA LEU A 77 3.05 1.96 -3.97
C LEU A 77 2.73 1.15 -5.21
N LEU A 78 2.03 1.78 -6.13
CA LEU A 78 1.97 1.36 -7.51
C LEU A 78 2.81 2.33 -8.33
N ILE A 79 3.82 1.82 -9.03
CA ILE A 79 4.76 2.65 -9.79
C ILE A 79 4.57 2.34 -11.27
N ASN A 80 4.40 3.37 -12.10
CA ASN A 80 4.48 3.27 -13.55
C ASN A 80 5.90 3.63 -13.99
N SER A 81 6.67 2.66 -14.48
CA SER A 81 8.06 2.88 -14.90
C SER A 81 8.17 3.81 -16.11
N LYS A 82 7.14 3.86 -16.97
CA LYS A 82 7.12 4.66 -18.20
C LYS A 82 6.83 6.13 -17.93
N THR A 83 5.80 6.42 -17.13
CA THR A 83 5.41 7.80 -16.80
C THR A 83 6.11 8.34 -15.56
N LYS A 84 6.80 7.47 -14.81
CA LYS A 84 7.39 7.75 -13.49
C LYS A 84 6.38 8.20 -12.44
N ARG A 85 5.09 7.95 -12.66
CA ARG A 85 4.04 8.26 -11.68
C ARG A 85 3.98 7.19 -10.61
N ILE A 86 3.73 7.65 -9.39
CA ILE A 86 3.68 6.82 -8.19
C ILE A 86 2.31 7.05 -7.53
N TYR A 87 1.64 5.96 -7.20
CA TYR A 87 0.33 5.96 -6.56
C TYR A 87 0.41 5.26 -5.22
N LEU A 88 0.08 5.97 -4.14
CA LEU A 88 0.00 5.40 -2.80
C LEU A 88 -1.38 4.78 -2.58
N GLY A 89 -1.43 3.58 -1.99
CA GLY A 89 -2.68 2.92 -1.63
C GLY A 89 -2.56 2.08 -0.36
N GLY A 90 -3.72 1.75 0.20
CA GLY A 90 -3.84 0.84 1.35
C GLY A 90 -4.78 -0.32 1.04
N ALA A 91 -4.57 -1.45 1.71
CA ALA A 91 -5.44 -2.62 1.61
C ALA A 91 -5.50 -3.41 2.93
N SER A 92 -6.65 -4.01 3.20
CA SER A 92 -6.81 -5.02 4.25
C SER A 92 -6.24 -6.38 3.85
N ASP A 93 -6.04 -6.60 2.55
CA ASP A 93 -5.33 -7.75 2.00
C ASP A 93 -4.51 -7.28 0.79
N LEU A 94 -3.19 -7.20 0.97
CA LEU A 94 -2.25 -6.77 -0.06
C LEU A 94 -2.17 -7.77 -1.24
N ALA A 95 -2.29 -9.08 -1.00
CA ALA A 95 -2.28 -10.07 -2.08
C ALA A 95 -3.54 -9.94 -2.94
N GLN A 96 -4.71 -9.80 -2.32
CA GLN A 96 -5.96 -9.56 -3.03
C GLN A 96 -5.88 -8.26 -3.84
N ARG A 97 -5.36 -7.18 -3.24
CA ARG A 97 -5.20 -5.89 -3.93
C ARG A 97 -4.24 -5.97 -5.11
N LYS A 98 -3.11 -6.68 -4.98
CA LYS A 98 -2.18 -6.93 -6.10
C LYS A 98 -2.88 -7.68 -7.24
N GLY A 99 -3.67 -8.70 -6.92
CA GLY A 99 -4.48 -9.44 -7.90
C GLY A 99 -5.57 -8.61 -8.56
N ASP A 100 -6.19 -7.68 -7.81
CA ASP A 100 -7.15 -6.73 -8.36
C ASP A 100 -6.50 -5.78 -9.36
N HIS A 101 -5.33 -5.22 -9.04
CA HIS A 101 -4.56 -4.40 -9.99
C HIS A 101 -4.17 -5.19 -11.23
N HIS A 102 -3.65 -6.42 -11.07
CA HIS A 102 -3.34 -7.29 -12.20
C HIS A 102 -4.53 -7.44 -13.16
N ARG A 103 -5.73 -7.70 -12.62
CA ARG A 103 -6.94 -7.82 -13.44
C ARG A 103 -7.34 -6.51 -14.08
N CYS A 104 -7.35 -5.40 -13.34
CA CYS A 104 -7.79 -4.11 -13.85
C CYS A 104 -6.83 -3.55 -14.92
N LEU A 105 -5.53 -3.79 -14.79
CA LEU A 105 -4.53 -3.34 -15.76
C LEU A 105 -4.62 -4.09 -17.10
N ASN A 106 -5.22 -5.28 -17.12
CA ASN A 106 -5.39 -6.10 -18.31
C ASN A 106 -6.84 -6.11 -18.86
N ASP A 107 -7.76 -5.35 -18.25
CA ASP A 107 -9.18 -5.30 -18.62
C ASP A 107 -9.66 -3.83 -18.58
N PRO A 108 -9.85 -3.17 -19.74
CA PRO A 108 -10.26 -1.77 -19.82
C PRO A 108 -11.57 -1.44 -19.10
N ASP A 109 -12.55 -2.34 -19.14
CA ASP A 109 -13.85 -2.14 -18.50
C ASP A 109 -13.76 -2.19 -16.97
N ARG A 110 -12.81 -2.97 -16.45
CA ARG A 110 -12.49 -2.98 -15.02
C ARG A 110 -11.66 -1.78 -14.61
N ALA A 111 -10.68 -1.39 -15.43
CA ALA A 111 -9.87 -0.19 -15.19
C ALA A 111 -10.74 1.04 -14.96
N ALA A 112 -11.72 1.26 -15.84
CA ALA A 112 -12.64 2.40 -15.79
C ALA A 112 -13.51 2.45 -14.51
N ARG A 113 -13.68 1.33 -13.80
CA ARG A 113 -14.53 1.26 -12.60
C ARG A 113 -13.75 1.18 -11.29
N LYS A 114 -12.55 0.61 -11.31
CA LYS A 114 -11.82 0.24 -10.08
C LYS A 114 -10.53 1.03 -9.86
N LEU A 115 -9.93 1.57 -10.92
CA LEU A 115 -8.72 2.37 -10.80
C LEU A 115 -9.07 3.85 -10.62
N ALA A 116 -8.21 4.58 -9.92
CA ALA A 116 -8.35 6.03 -9.76
C ALA A 116 -8.26 6.74 -11.10
N THR A 117 -8.98 7.86 -11.27
CA THR A 117 -9.01 8.61 -12.53
C THR A 117 -7.61 9.00 -13.01
N SER A 118 -6.75 9.47 -12.10
CA SER A 118 -5.35 9.83 -12.38
C SER A 118 -4.49 8.66 -12.90
N MET A 119 -4.85 7.43 -12.58
CA MET A 119 -4.18 6.23 -13.06
C MET A 119 -4.71 5.79 -14.43
N ARG A 120 -5.98 6.09 -14.75
CA ARG A 120 -6.56 5.75 -16.05
C ARG A 120 -5.90 6.51 -17.20
N ASP A 121 -5.45 7.75 -16.94
CA ASP A 121 -4.71 8.52 -17.95
C ASP A 121 -3.39 7.86 -18.32
N ASP A 122 -2.72 7.23 -17.36
CA ASP A 122 -1.48 6.49 -17.61
C ASP A 122 -1.69 5.25 -18.48
N LEU A 123 -2.87 4.62 -18.40
CA LEU A 123 -3.22 3.46 -19.23
C LEU A 123 -3.40 3.81 -20.71
N LYS A 124 -3.57 5.09 -21.05
CA LYS A 124 -3.62 5.53 -22.45
C LYS A 124 -2.25 5.46 -23.12
N VAL A 125 -1.18 5.53 -22.33
CA VAL A 125 0.20 5.61 -22.82
C VAL A 125 1.09 4.47 -22.32
N SER A 126 0.62 3.61 -21.41
CA SER A 126 1.41 2.55 -20.76
C SER A 126 0.70 1.20 -20.86
N GLN A 127 1.48 0.12 -20.82
CA GLN A 127 0.97 -1.25 -20.78
C GLN A 127 0.93 -1.77 -19.34
N SER A 128 0.23 -2.89 -19.10
CA SER A 128 0.14 -3.51 -17.77
C SER A 128 1.53 -3.91 -17.21
N THR A 129 2.48 -4.21 -18.10
CA THR A 129 3.88 -4.53 -17.77
C THR A 129 4.70 -3.34 -17.28
N ASP A 130 4.21 -2.11 -17.48
CA ASP A 130 4.88 -0.89 -17.00
C ASP A 130 4.54 -0.60 -15.52
N PHE A 131 3.62 -1.36 -14.92
CA PHE A 131 3.17 -1.15 -13.55
C PHE A 131 3.78 -2.16 -12.58
N PHE A 132 4.26 -1.65 -11.44
CA PHE A 132 4.95 -2.41 -10.41
C PHE A 132 4.29 -2.18 -9.04
N PHE A 133 4.08 -3.25 -8.29
CA PHE A 133 3.46 -3.22 -6.97
C PHE A 133 4.53 -3.38 -5.90
N VAL A 134 4.79 -2.31 -5.17
CA VAL A 134 5.82 -2.23 -4.13
C VAL A 134 5.14 -2.21 -2.76
N PRO A 135 5.17 -3.30 -1.97
CA PRO A 135 4.63 -3.27 -0.62
C PRO A 135 5.52 -2.36 0.25
N LEU A 136 4.92 -1.37 0.92
CA LEU A 136 5.65 -0.41 1.76
C LEU A 136 5.59 -0.78 3.23
N LEU A 137 4.40 -1.10 3.71
CA LEU A 137 4.10 -1.27 5.12
C LEU A 137 3.23 -2.51 5.28
N ILE A 138 3.57 -3.39 6.22
CA ILE A 138 2.68 -4.43 6.73
C ILE A 138 2.39 -4.14 8.19
N ILE A 139 1.12 -4.08 8.54
CA ILE A 139 0.65 -3.88 9.91
C ILE A 139 0.33 -5.26 10.48
N ASN A 140 1.15 -5.72 11.43
CA ASN A 140 0.98 -7.07 12.02
C ASN A 140 0.01 -7.07 13.19
N ASN A 141 -0.10 -5.97 13.93
CA ASN A 141 -0.84 -5.88 15.18
C ASN A 141 -1.82 -4.70 15.13
N ILE A 142 -3.10 -5.00 14.94
CA ILE A 142 -4.18 -4.03 15.11
C ILE A 142 -4.95 -4.48 16.35
N SER A 143 -4.97 -3.64 17.38
CA SER A 143 -5.78 -3.88 18.57
C SER A 143 -6.85 -2.81 18.68
N GLY A 144 -8.05 -3.21 19.10
CA GLY A 144 -9.16 -2.30 19.33
C GLY A 144 -10.05 -2.11 18.10
N VAL A 145 -11.05 -2.98 17.98
CA VAL A 145 -12.34 -2.58 17.38
C VAL A 145 -13.42 -2.89 18.40
N SER A 146 -13.72 -1.94 19.28
CA SER A 146 -14.99 -1.95 20.00
C SER A 146 -15.96 -1.07 19.24
N ILE A 147 -16.65 -1.62 18.25
CA ILE A 147 -17.93 -1.04 17.87
C ILE A 147 -18.88 -1.42 18.99
N THR A 148 -18.98 -0.57 20.01
CA THR A 148 -20.05 -0.68 21.00
C THR A 148 -21.34 -0.20 20.35
N ASP A 149 -21.88 -1.02 19.44
CA ASP A 149 -23.25 -0.84 19.03
C ASP A 149 -24.09 -1.22 20.24
N LYS A 150 -24.73 -0.24 20.89
CA LYS A 150 -25.44 -0.42 22.17
C LYS A 150 -26.64 -1.39 22.10
N LYS A 151 -26.78 -2.20 21.04
CA LYS A 151 -27.92 -3.10 20.81
C LYS A 151 -27.61 -4.48 20.24
N THR A 152 -26.36 -4.88 19.99
CA THR A 152 -26.11 -6.22 19.39
C THR A 152 -24.79 -6.84 19.86
N PRO A 153 -24.74 -8.16 20.19
CA PRO A 153 -23.53 -8.79 20.72
C PRO A 153 -22.40 -8.78 19.69
N SER A 154 -21.27 -8.22 20.11
CA SER A 154 -19.90 -8.36 19.62
C SER A 154 -19.73 -9.07 18.27
N VAL A 155 -19.85 -8.30 17.19
CA VAL A 155 -19.26 -8.62 15.89
C VAL A 155 -17.96 -7.85 15.78
N THR A 156 -16.84 -8.57 15.70
CA THR A 156 -15.52 -8.01 15.37
C THR A 156 -15.52 -7.55 13.92
N THR A 157 -15.97 -6.32 13.69
CA THR A 157 -15.90 -5.69 12.38
C THR A 157 -14.48 -5.18 12.16
N VAL A 158 -13.76 -5.69 11.16
CA VAL A 158 -12.47 -5.12 10.76
C VAL A 158 -12.72 -3.73 10.18
N LEU A 159 -12.33 -2.69 10.92
CA LEU A 159 -12.37 -1.30 10.45
C LEU A 159 -11.47 -1.17 9.22
N SER A 160 -12.10 -0.86 8.09
CA SER A 160 -11.43 -0.55 6.85
C SER A 160 -10.62 0.74 7.03
N ILE A 161 -9.29 0.63 7.02
CA ILE A 161 -8.29 1.74 7.07
C ILE A 161 -8.56 2.84 6.02
N LYS A 162 -9.46 2.61 5.06
CA LYS A 162 -9.89 3.60 4.06
C LYS A 162 -10.34 4.95 4.62
N GLN A 163 -10.82 5.02 5.86
CA GLN A 163 -11.32 6.28 6.45
C GLN A 163 -10.20 7.20 6.98
N TYR A 164 -9.00 6.67 7.20
CA TYR A 164 -7.87 7.42 7.79
C TYR A 164 -6.76 7.75 6.78
N LEU A 165 -6.92 7.31 5.53
CA LEU A 165 -6.00 7.61 4.42
C LEU A 165 -6.73 8.43 3.34
N THR A 166 -7.45 9.47 3.76
CA THR A 166 -7.97 10.48 2.84
C THR A 166 -6.80 11.38 2.45
N PHE A 167 -6.29 11.21 1.23
CA PHE A 167 -5.43 12.17 0.54
C PHE A 167 -6.29 13.10 -0.32
#